data_AF-A0A7V8AGH1-F1
#
_entry.id   AF-A0A7V8AGH1-F1
#
_cell.length_a   1.000
_cell.length_b   1.000
_cell.length_c   1.000
_cell.angle_alpha   90.00
_cell.angle_beta   90.00
_cell.angle_gamma   90.00
#
_symmetry.space_group_name_H-M   'P 1'
#
loop_
_entity.id
_entity.type
_entity.pdbx_description
1 polymer ?
#
loop_
_entity_poly.entity_id
_entity_poly.type
_entity_poly.pdbx_seq_one_letter_code
_entity_poly.pdbx_strand_id
1 'polypeptide(L)'
;MATRTTLKSVSAAAAAGASLAEALASGRPHAAELAALPPVAAAARAAVSKDPSAPGLLEPLETLLAVLARTSALLPPPPLPEPLPQALAGLGRVLRLTADLAAGKAGPADAGQIGALTASFARELRLARRAAESDPDRFVENLKFSNIYSGLENCFFRAEEEAERLARP
;
A
#
# COMPACT_ATOMS: atom_id res chain seq x y z
N MET A 1 22.12 7.56 7.35
CA MET A 1 21.58 6.38 8.08
C MET A 1 20.50 6.87 9.03
N ALA A 2 19.25 6.50 8.76
CA ALA A 2 18.12 6.85 9.62
C ALA A 2 18.27 6.24 11.02
N THR A 3 17.79 6.94 12.04
CA THR A 3 17.84 6.46 13.43
C THR A 3 16.86 5.30 13.64
N ARG A 4 17.17 4.45 14.63
CA ARG A 4 16.32 3.31 15.02
C ARG A 4 14.88 3.72 15.38
N THR A 5 14.70 4.92 15.93
CA THR A 5 13.37 5.45 16.28
C THR A 5 12.57 5.80 15.04
N THR A 6 13.18 6.43 14.04
CA THR A 6 12.55 6.75 12.74
C THR A 6 12.08 5.47 12.05
N LEU A 7 12.98 4.50 11.93
CA LEU A 7 12.72 3.21 11.29
C LEU A 7 11.61 2.42 12.00
N LYS A 8 11.54 2.48 13.34
CA LYS A 8 10.45 1.86 14.10
C LYS A 8 9.10 2.50 13.78
N SER A 9 9.03 3.82 13.65
CA SER A 9 7.78 4.51 13.31
C SER A 9 7.35 4.24 11.86
N VAL A 10 8.29 4.17 10.92
CA VAL A 10 8.04 3.78 9.52
C VAL A 10 7.50 2.35 9.46
N SER A 11 8.15 1.41 10.15
CA SER A 11 7.71 0.02 10.26
C SER A 11 6.29 -0.10 10.83
N ALA A 12 5.96 0.66 11.88
CA ALA A 12 4.63 0.67 12.48
C ALA A 12 3.56 1.19 11.51
N ALA A 13 3.86 2.25 10.75
CA ALA A 13 2.95 2.81 9.76
C ALA A 13 2.72 1.83 8.58
N ALA A 14 3.76 1.18 8.08
CA ALA A 14 3.64 0.14 7.06
C ALA A 14 2.82 -1.07 7.54
N ALA A 15 3.03 -1.52 8.78
CA ALA A 15 2.26 -2.62 9.37
C ALA A 15 0.76 -2.29 9.54
N ALA A 16 0.44 -1.03 9.88
CA ALA A 16 -0.94 -0.57 9.96
C ALA A 16 -1.61 -0.57 8.57
N GLY A 17 -0.90 -0.09 7.54
CA GLY A 17 -1.34 -0.19 6.15
C GLY A 17 -1.59 -1.64 5.71
N ALA A 18 -0.69 -2.56 6.05
CA ALA A 18 -0.85 -3.98 5.74
C ALA A 18 -2.11 -4.57 6.39
N SER A 19 -2.36 -4.22 7.65
CA SER A 19 -3.52 -4.69 8.41
C SER A 19 -4.83 -4.21 7.79
N LEU A 20 -4.88 -2.95 7.34
CA LEU A 20 -6.02 -2.42 6.59
C LEU A 20 -6.22 -3.17 5.27
N ALA A 21 -5.17 -3.35 4.47
CA ALA A 21 -5.26 -4.03 3.17
C ALA A 21 -5.81 -5.46 3.30
N GLU A 22 -5.39 -6.20 4.34
CA GLU A 22 -5.90 -7.54 4.63
C GLU A 22 -7.33 -7.56 5.14
N ALA A 23 -7.73 -6.59 5.97
CA ALA A 23 -9.11 -6.44 6.40
C ALA A 23 -10.05 -6.17 5.21
N LEU A 24 -9.61 -5.33 4.27
CA LEU A 24 -10.33 -5.07 3.02
C LEU A 24 -10.41 -6.32 2.13
N ALA A 25 -9.30 -7.04 1.95
CA ALA A 25 -9.26 -8.27 1.15
C ALA A 25 -10.21 -9.35 1.69
N SER A 26 -10.32 -9.45 3.02
CA SER A 26 -11.18 -10.43 3.70
C SER A 26 -12.62 -9.97 3.92
N GLY A 27 -12.99 -8.75 3.47
CA GLY A 27 -14.33 -8.19 3.65
C GLY A 27 -14.72 -8.01 5.13
N ARG A 28 -13.75 -7.93 6.05
CA ARG A 28 -14.01 -7.79 7.48
C ARG A 28 -14.27 -6.31 7.85
N PRO A 29 -14.94 -6.05 8.99
CA PRO A 29 -14.99 -4.71 9.56
C PRO A 29 -13.57 -4.17 9.74
N HIS A 30 -13.31 -2.97 9.20
CA HIS A 30 -11.97 -2.37 9.12
C HIS A 30 -11.92 -0.93 9.64
N ALA A 31 -12.96 -0.51 10.38
CA ALA A 31 -13.07 0.85 10.90
C ALA A 31 -11.97 1.19 11.91
N ALA A 32 -11.54 0.20 12.70
CA ALA A 32 -10.48 0.37 13.69
C ALA A 32 -9.12 0.57 13.01
N GLU A 33 -8.82 -0.22 11.99
CA GLU A 33 -7.61 -0.13 11.17
C GLU A 33 -7.55 1.22 10.45
N LEU A 34 -8.68 1.67 9.89
CA LEU A 34 -8.77 2.98 9.24
C LEU A 34 -8.56 4.14 10.24
N ALA A 35 -9.15 4.05 11.43
CA ALA A 35 -8.98 5.05 12.49
C ALA A 35 -7.56 5.09 13.07
N ALA A 36 -6.81 3.98 12.97
CA ALA A 36 -5.43 3.90 13.44
C ALA A 36 -4.42 4.52 12.46
N LEU A 37 -4.76 4.70 11.17
CA LEU A 37 -3.83 5.24 10.17
C LEU A 37 -3.35 6.68 10.42
N PRO A 38 -4.23 7.67 10.72
CA PRO A 38 -3.78 9.04 10.97
C PRO A 38 -2.76 9.17 12.12
N PRO A 39 -2.96 8.57 13.32
CA PRO A 39 -1.99 8.70 14.40
C PRO A 39 -0.64 8.02 14.10
N VAL A 40 -0.61 6.87 13.41
CA VAL A 40 0.67 6.22 13.06
C VAL A 40 1.42 6.98 11.97
N ALA A 41 0.72 7.58 11.00
CA ALA A 41 1.33 8.46 10.01
C ALA A 41 1.91 9.72 10.66
N ALA A 42 1.17 10.34 11.59
CA ALA A 42 1.66 11.48 12.36
C ALA A 42 2.90 11.13 13.21
N ALA A 43 2.93 9.95 13.82
CA ALA A 43 4.09 9.47 14.57
C ALA A 43 5.32 9.23 13.67
N ALA A 44 5.13 8.66 12.47
CA ALA A 44 6.18 8.52 11.48
C ALA A 44 6.73 9.88 11.04
N ARG A 45 5.85 10.83 10.72
CA ARG A 45 6.21 12.20 10.37
C ARG A 45 7.00 12.91 11.47
N ALA A 46 6.56 12.79 12.71
CA ALA A 46 7.24 13.38 13.87
C ALA A 46 8.61 12.73 14.14
N ALA A 47 8.80 11.46 13.78
CA ALA A 47 10.09 10.80 13.90
C ALA A 47 11.04 11.22 12.77
N VAL A 48 10.55 11.29 11.53
CA VAL A 48 11.32 11.77 10.37
C VAL A 48 11.73 13.23 10.51
N SER A 49 10.85 14.11 11.03
CA SER A 49 11.20 15.52 11.23
C SER A 49 12.32 15.74 12.26
N LYS A 50 12.50 14.80 13.19
CA LYS A 50 13.59 14.80 14.18
C LYS A 50 14.88 14.18 13.64
N ASP A 51 14.82 13.55 12.46
CA ASP A 51 15.92 12.84 11.83
C ASP A 51 16.25 13.47 10.46
N PRO A 52 17.21 14.42 10.42
CA PRO A 52 17.56 15.13 9.20
C PRO A 52 18.14 14.23 8.10
N SER A 53 18.49 12.98 8.42
CA SER A 53 19.01 12.02 7.45
C SER A 53 17.93 11.20 6.73
N ALA A 54 16.66 11.33 7.14
CA ALA A 54 15.56 10.47 6.69
C ALA A 54 14.38 11.16 5.94
N PRO A 55 14.49 12.38 5.36
CA PRO A 55 13.34 13.07 4.77
C PRO A 55 12.69 12.29 3.62
N GLY A 56 13.47 11.43 2.93
CA GLY A 56 13.00 10.60 1.83
C GLY A 56 12.16 9.37 2.21
N LEU A 57 12.05 9.01 3.50
CA LEU A 57 11.28 7.82 3.94
C LEU A 57 9.78 8.10 4.16
N LEU A 58 9.38 9.37 4.17
CA LEU A 58 8.03 9.75 4.59
C LEU A 58 7.06 9.87 3.42
N GLU A 59 7.49 10.50 2.33
CA GLU A 59 6.58 10.90 1.24
C GLU A 59 5.90 9.71 0.53
N PRO A 60 6.61 8.62 0.15
CA PRO A 60 5.96 7.48 -0.50
C PRO A 60 4.99 6.78 0.44
N LEU A 61 5.37 6.62 1.72
CA LEU A 61 4.55 5.95 2.72
C LEU A 61 3.30 6.74 3.09
N GLU A 62 3.40 8.06 3.33
CA GLU A 62 2.23 8.91 3.60
C GLU A 62 1.28 8.91 2.39
N THR A 63 1.82 9.05 1.18
CA THR A 63 1.04 8.97 -0.06
C THR A 63 0.34 7.63 -0.18
N LEU A 64 1.06 6.53 0.07
CA LEU A 64 0.50 5.18 0.02
C LEU A 64 -0.65 5.02 1.01
N LEU A 65 -0.48 5.43 2.27
CA LEU A 65 -1.51 5.28 3.31
C LEU A 65 -2.75 6.13 2.99
N ALA A 66 -2.55 7.35 2.47
CA ALA A 66 -3.64 8.22 2.04
C ALA A 66 -4.40 7.63 0.84
N VAL A 67 -3.68 7.07 -0.14
CA VAL A 67 -4.31 6.41 -1.31
C VAL A 67 -5.07 5.17 -0.87
N LEU A 68 -4.50 4.34 0.01
CA LEU A 68 -5.17 3.14 0.53
C LEU A 68 -6.46 3.49 1.29
N ALA A 69 -6.41 4.50 2.17
CA ALA A 69 -7.58 5.00 2.89
C ALA A 69 -8.65 5.60 1.96
N ARG A 70 -8.24 6.25 0.86
CA ARG A 70 -9.19 6.73 -0.15
C ARG A 70 -9.80 5.58 -0.93
N THR A 71 -9.00 4.58 -1.31
CA THR A 71 -9.46 3.40 -2.06
C THR A 71 -10.47 2.60 -1.24
N SER A 72 -10.29 2.46 0.08
CA SER A 72 -11.26 1.76 0.93
C SER A 72 -12.66 2.37 0.89
N ALA A 73 -12.75 3.71 0.84
CA ALA A 73 -14.02 4.42 0.71
C ALA A 73 -14.71 4.22 -0.65
N LEU A 74 -13.96 3.78 -1.66
CA LEU A 74 -14.46 3.54 -3.03
C LEU A 74 -14.82 2.07 -3.28
N LEU A 75 -14.41 1.16 -2.40
CA LEU A 75 -14.68 -0.26 -2.58
C LEU A 75 -16.18 -0.57 -2.48
N PRO A 76 -16.71 -1.46 -3.35
CA PRO A 76 -18.09 -1.93 -3.21
C PRO A 76 -18.24 -2.78 -1.93
N PRO A 77 -19.48 -2.95 -1.42
CA PRO A 77 -19.74 -3.88 -0.34
C PRO A 77 -19.35 -5.31 -0.76
N PRO A 78 -18.91 -6.16 0.19
CA PRO A 78 -18.56 -7.54 -0.12
C PRO A 78 -19.77 -8.35 -0.63
N PRO A 79 -19.55 -9.38 -1.47
CA PRO A 79 -18.25 -9.86 -1.95
C PRO A 79 -17.61 -8.93 -3.01
N LEU A 80 -16.30 -8.74 -2.91
CA LEU A 80 -15.56 -7.91 -3.87
C LEU A 80 -15.38 -8.67 -5.20
N PRO A 81 -15.50 -7.99 -6.36
CA PRO A 81 -15.21 -8.61 -7.65
C PRO A 81 -13.71 -8.87 -7.84
N GLU A 82 -13.38 -9.96 -8.52
CA GLU A 82 -12.01 -10.21 -8.99
C GLU A 82 -11.56 -9.08 -9.94
N PRO A 83 -10.29 -8.63 -9.88
CA PRO A 83 -9.17 -9.18 -9.10
C PRO A 83 -8.95 -8.51 -7.73
N LEU A 84 -9.91 -7.75 -7.20
CA LEU A 84 -9.69 -6.88 -6.03
C LEU A 84 -9.21 -7.61 -4.77
N PRO A 85 -9.77 -8.77 -4.36
CA PRO A 85 -9.30 -9.48 -3.18
C PRO A 85 -7.82 -9.86 -3.26
N GLN A 86 -7.39 -10.34 -4.43
CA GLN A 86 -6.00 -10.76 -4.67
C GLN A 86 -5.04 -9.57 -4.65
N ALA A 87 -5.40 -8.47 -5.31
CA ALA A 87 -4.61 -7.25 -5.31
C ALA A 87 -4.46 -6.66 -3.89
N LEU A 88 -5.53 -6.64 -3.09
CA LEU A 88 -5.49 -6.15 -1.72
C LEU A 88 -4.64 -7.06 -0.80
N ALA A 89 -4.78 -8.38 -0.93
CA ALA A 89 -3.94 -9.33 -0.20
C ALA A 89 -2.46 -9.20 -0.59
N GLY A 90 -2.19 -9.01 -1.89
CA GLY A 90 -0.87 -8.73 -2.44
C GLY A 90 -0.25 -7.46 -1.86
N LEU A 91 -1.02 -6.37 -1.80
CA LEU A 91 -0.60 -5.11 -1.19
C LEU A 91 -0.32 -5.26 0.30
N GLY A 92 -1.14 -6.03 1.03
CA GLY A 92 -0.89 -6.36 2.43
C GLY A 92 0.44 -7.08 2.65
N ARG A 93 0.76 -8.05 1.77
CA ARG A 93 2.05 -8.75 1.78
C ARG A 93 3.22 -7.82 1.49
N VAL A 94 3.10 -6.95 0.47
CA VAL A 94 4.13 -5.97 0.13
C VAL A 94 4.42 -5.05 1.32
N LEU A 95 3.38 -4.51 1.96
CA LEU A 95 3.52 -3.61 3.11
C LEU A 95 4.15 -4.28 4.34
N ARG A 96 3.91 -5.59 4.54
CA ARG A 96 4.61 -6.36 5.58
C ARG A 96 6.10 -6.46 5.30
N LEU A 97 6.48 -6.77 4.06
CA LEU A 97 7.89 -6.84 3.68
C LEU A 97 8.56 -5.46 3.82
N THR A 98 7.87 -4.37 3.45
CA THR A 98 8.35 -3.00 3.70
C THR A 98 8.53 -2.72 5.20
N ALA A 99 7.60 -3.19 6.04
CA ALA A 99 7.70 -3.04 7.49
C ALA A 99 8.89 -3.83 8.07
N ASP A 100 9.18 -5.02 7.54
CA ASP A 100 10.31 -5.85 7.94
C ASP A 100 11.66 -5.28 7.48
N LEU A 101 11.72 -4.69 6.28
CA LEU A 101 12.88 -3.92 5.80
C LEU A 101 13.16 -2.75 6.74
N ALA A 102 12.15 -1.95 7.05
CA ALA A 102 12.29 -0.84 8.00
C ALA A 102 12.71 -1.32 9.40
N ALA A 103 12.28 -2.51 9.83
CA ALA A 103 12.69 -3.10 11.10
C ALA A 103 14.11 -3.71 11.09
N GLY A 104 14.79 -3.74 9.93
CA GLY A 104 16.08 -4.40 9.76
C GLY A 104 16.02 -5.93 9.85
N LYS A 105 14.84 -6.52 9.61
CA LYS A 105 14.61 -7.98 9.64
C LYS A 105 14.68 -8.62 8.25
N ALA A 106 14.59 -7.81 7.21
CA ALA A 106 14.67 -8.20 5.80
C ALA A 106 15.89 -7.54 5.13
N GLY A 107 16.29 -8.06 3.98
CA GLY A 107 17.46 -7.60 3.23
C GLY A 107 17.15 -7.22 1.77
N PRO A 108 18.18 -6.89 0.97
CA PRO A 108 18.01 -6.43 -0.41
C PRO A 108 17.27 -7.43 -1.32
N ALA A 109 17.38 -8.73 -1.04
CA ALA A 109 16.65 -9.76 -1.79
C ALA A 109 15.12 -9.65 -1.60
N ASP A 110 14.67 -9.28 -0.39
CA ASP A 110 13.25 -9.07 -0.08
C ASP A 110 12.70 -7.82 -0.78
N ALA A 111 13.52 -6.78 -0.96
CA ALA A 111 13.15 -5.63 -1.79
C ALA A 111 12.97 -6.01 -3.27
N GLY A 112 13.83 -6.90 -3.80
CA GLY A 112 13.63 -7.49 -5.13
C GLY A 112 12.33 -8.30 -5.23
N GLN A 113 11.95 -9.00 -4.16
CA GLN A 113 10.67 -9.70 -4.08
C GLN A 113 9.48 -8.73 -4.07
N ILE A 114 9.60 -7.59 -3.37
CA ILE A 114 8.57 -6.53 -3.41
C ILE A 114 8.38 -6.05 -4.85
N GLY A 115 9.45 -5.73 -5.57
CA GLY A 115 9.35 -5.30 -6.97
C GLY A 115 8.67 -6.33 -7.86
N ALA A 116 9.00 -7.62 -7.70
CA ALA A 116 8.35 -8.70 -8.45
C ALA A 116 6.84 -8.81 -8.16
N LEU A 117 6.44 -8.71 -6.88
CA LEU A 117 5.04 -8.74 -6.48
C LEU A 117 4.27 -7.53 -7.02
N THR A 118 4.82 -6.34 -6.84
CA THR A 118 4.28 -5.07 -7.36
C THR A 118 4.05 -5.14 -8.85
N ALA A 119 5.05 -5.59 -9.62
CA ALA A 119 4.95 -5.71 -11.08
C ALA A 119 3.86 -6.69 -11.52
N SER A 120 3.70 -7.82 -10.81
CA SER A 120 2.67 -8.82 -11.10
C SER A 120 1.26 -8.25 -10.90
N PHE A 121 0.97 -7.71 -9.72
CA PHE A 121 -0.36 -7.19 -9.41
C PHE A 121 -0.70 -5.92 -10.21
N ALA A 122 0.27 -5.04 -10.46
CA ALA A 122 0.06 -3.89 -11.35
C ALA A 122 -0.32 -4.32 -12.77
N ARG A 123 0.25 -5.42 -13.28
CA ARG A 123 -0.12 -5.97 -14.59
C ARG A 123 -1.56 -6.48 -14.59
N GLU A 124 -1.95 -7.24 -13.58
CA GLU A 124 -3.31 -7.78 -13.45
C GLU A 124 -4.37 -6.67 -13.35
N LEU A 125 -4.11 -5.64 -12.53
CA LEU A 125 -4.98 -4.48 -12.40
C LEU A 125 -5.13 -3.71 -13.72
N ARG A 126 -4.06 -3.55 -14.50
CA ARG A 126 -4.14 -2.93 -15.84
C ARG A 126 -4.98 -3.74 -16.81
N LEU A 127 -4.88 -5.07 -16.77
CA LEU A 127 -5.71 -5.94 -17.62
C LEU A 127 -7.17 -5.82 -17.22
N ALA A 128 -7.48 -5.86 -15.92
CA ALA A 128 -8.84 -5.69 -15.41
C ALA A 128 -9.41 -4.30 -15.75
N ARG A 129 -8.58 -3.25 -15.65
CA ARG A 129 -8.96 -1.89 -16.06
C ARG A 129 -9.29 -1.80 -17.53
N ARG A 130 -8.44 -2.34 -18.41
CA ARG A 130 -8.68 -2.36 -19.86
C ARG A 130 -9.96 -3.13 -20.21
N ALA A 131 -10.20 -4.26 -19.55
CA ALA A 131 -11.41 -5.04 -19.74
C ALA A 131 -12.66 -4.23 -19.35
N ALA A 132 -12.62 -3.55 -18.19
CA ALA A 132 -13.70 -2.68 -17.75
C ALA A 132 -13.92 -1.49 -18.73
N GLU A 133 -12.85 -0.85 -19.19
CA GLU A 133 -12.94 0.26 -20.15
C GLU A 133 -13.50 -0.17 -21.53
N SER A 134 -13.34 -1.44 -21.90
CA SER A 134 -13.77 -1.97 -23.21
C SER A 134 -15.23 -2.41 -23.29
N ASP A 135 -15.99 -2.41 -22.18
CA ASP A 135 -17.40 -2.79 -22.14
C ASP A 135 -18.31 -1.53 -22.07
N PRO A 136 -18.94 -1.12 -23.19
CA PRO A 136 -19.77 0.06 -23.27
C PRO A 136 -21.12 -0.07 -22.54
N ASP A 137 -21.62 -1.30 -22.35
CA ASP A 137 -22.94 -1.54 -21.74
C ASP A 137 -22.91 -1.32 -20.21
N ARG A 138 -21.71 -1.35 -19.60
CA ARG A 138 -21.48 -1.17 -18.16
C ARG A 138 -20.62 0.05 -17.81
N PHE A 139 -20.53 1.03 -18.72
CA PHE A 139 -19.61 2.16 -18.64
C PHE A 139 -19.52 2.86 -17.26
N VAL A 140 -20.64 3.16 -16.59
CA VAL A 140 -20.62 3.85 -15.28
C VAL A 140 -20.10 2.98 -14.14
N GLU A 141 -20.43 1.69 -14.13
CA GLU A 141 -19.87 0.73 -13.17
C GLU A 141 -18.38 0.54 -13.43
N ASN A 142 -17.99 0.46 -14.70
CA ASN A 142 -16.62 0.31 -15.15
C ASN A 142 -15.73 1.52 -14.84
N LEU A 143 -16.28 2.74 -14.86
CA LEU A 143 -15.58 3.95 -14.41
C LEU A 143 -15.20 3.89 -12.92
N LYS A 144 -16.08 3.36 -12.06
CA LYS A 144 -15.79 3.18 -10.63
C LYS A 144 -14.66 2.18 -10.45
N PHE A 145 -14.71 1.05 -11.16
CA PHE A 145 -13.65 0.04 -11.11
C PHE A 145 -12.31 0.55 -11.67
N SER A 146 -12.33 1.34 -12.75
CA SER A 146 -11.11 1.96 -13.30
C SER A 146 -10.42 2.88 -12.28
N ASN A 147 -11.20 3.66 -11.51
CA ASN A 147 -10.65 4.48 -10.41
C ASN A 147 -10.08 3.64 -9.26
N ILE A 148 -10.73 2.52 -8.90
CA ILE A 148 -10.24 1.61 -7.86
C ILE A 148 -8.93 0.95 -8.32
N TYR A 149 -8.88 0.43 -9.55
CA TYR A 149 -7.71 -0.24 -10.09
C TYR A 149 -6.51 0.70 -10.22
N SER A 150 -6.72 1.92 -10.72
CA SER A 150 -5.65 2.93 -10.77
C SER A 150 -5.16 3.36 -9.38
N GLY A 151 -6.07 3.47 -8.40
CA GLY A 151 -5.71 3.70 -7.01
C GLY A 151 -4.81 2.61 -6.43
N LEU A 152 -5.16 1.34 -6.67
CA LEU A 152 -4.35 0.20 -6.24
C LEU A 152 -3.01 0.09 -6.99
N GLU A 153 -2.97 0.37 -8.30
CA GLU A 153 -1.72 0.46 -9.06
C GLU A 153 -0.76 1.49 -8.45
N ASN A 154 -1.28 2.65 -8.05
CA ASN A 154 -0.49 3.67 -7.40
C ASN A 154 0.00 3.22 -6.02
N CYS A 155 -0.81 2.52 -5.22
CA CYS A 155 -0.36 1.93 -3.96
C CYS A 155 0.83 0.99 -4.17
N PHE A 156 0.76 0.11 -5.17
CA PHE A 156 1.84 -0.81 -5.52
C PHE A 156 3.13 -0.06 -5.87
N PHE A 157 3.05 0.91 -6.78
CA PHE A 157 4.21 1.71 -7.19
C PHE A 157 4.88 2.42 -6.00
N ARG A 158 4.10 3.05 -5.11
CA ARG A 158 4.65 3.73 -3.93
C ARG A 158 5.28 2.78 -2.93
N ALA A 159 4.75 1.57 -2.80
CA ALA A 159 5.32 0.57 -1.90
C ALA A 159 6.68 0.05 -2.41
N GLU A 160 6.81 -0.11 -3.73
CA GLU A 160 8.08 -0.45 -4.38
C GLU A 160 9.12 0.67 -4.22
N GLU A 161 8.74 1.93 -4.48
CA GLU A 161 9.64 3.09 -4.27
C GLU A 161 10.18 3.14 -2.83
N GLU A 162 9.33 2.88 -1.83
CA GLU A 162 9.74 2.89 -0.43
C GLU A 162 10.66 1.70 -0.09
N ALA A 163 10.33 0.51 -0.59
CA ALA A 163 11.15 -0.69 -0.39
C ALA A 163 12.56 -0.52 -0.97
N GLU A 164 12.67 0.02 -2.19
CA GLU A 164 13.97 0.31 -2.81
C GLU A 164 14.78 1.33 -2.01
N ARG A 165 14.13 2.34 -1.42
CA ARG A 165 14.81 3.32 -0.56
C ARG A 165 15.36 2.68 0.71
N LEU A 166 14.56 1.83 1.36
CA LEU A 166 14.96 1.13 2.59
C LEU A 166 16.07 0.09 2.36
N ALA A 167 16.15 -0.48 1.16
CA ALA A 167 17.16 -1.49 0.81
C ALA A 167 18.52 -0.91 0.40
N ARG A 168 18.61 0.42 0.17
CA ARG A 168 19.88 1.08 -0.17
C ARG A 168 20.75 1.23 1.11
N PRO A 169 22.05 0.88 1.03
CA PRO A 169 22.99 1.00 2.15
C PRO A 169 23.29 2.45 2.55
#